data_AF-A0A1A8K222-F1
#
_entry.id   AF-A0A1A8K222-F1
#
_cell.length_a   1.000
_cell.length_b   1.000
_cell.length_c   1.000
_cell.angle_alpha   90.00
_cell.angle_beta   90.00
_cell.angle_gamma   90.00
#
_symmetry.space_group_name_H-M   'P 1'
#
loop_
_entity.id
_entity.type
_entity.pdbx_description
1 polymer ?
#
loop_
_entity_poly.entity_id
_entity_poly.type
_entity_poly.pdbx_seq_one_letter_code
_entity_poly.pdbx_strand_id
1 'polypeptide(L)' 'GDPQFCQATISNVRKVVCVDQPKPVFGICLGHQLLSLVIGAKTYKMKYGNRGHNQPCIHNGTARCFITSQNHGFAVD' A
#
# COMPACT_ATOMS: atom_id res chain seq x y z
N GLY A 1 10.31 -4.67 4.17
CA GLY A 1 11.11 -3.56 4.72
C GLY A 1 10.17 -2.48 5.22
N ASP A 2 10.71 -1.46 5.89
CA ASP A 2 9.95 -0.25 6.22
C ASP A 2 9.82 0.64 4.96
N PRO A 3 8.59 0.95 4.50
CA PRO A 3 8.36 1.79 3.33
C PRO A 3 8.95 3.20 3.45
N GLN A 4 9.14 3.72 4.67
CA GLN A 4 9.66 5.06 4.90
C GLN A 4 11.13 5.21 4.48
N PHE A 5 11.89 4.12 4.37
CA PHE A 5 13.28 4.19 3.89
C PHE A 5 13.37 4.31 2.36
N CYS A 6 12.28 4.12 1.62
CA CYS A 6 12.26 4.18 0.16
C CYS A 6 12.10 5.61 -0.39
N GLN A 7 12.79 6.60 0.18
CA GLN A 7 12.59 8.03 -0.13
C GLN A 7 12.83 8.38 -1.60
N ALA A 8 13.83 7.77 -2.24
CA ALA A 8 14.09 7.95 -3.66
C ALA A 8 12.91 7.44 -4.51
N THR A 9 12.35 6.27 -4.16
CA THR A 9 11.20 5.70 -4.84
C THR A 9 9.94 6.54 -4.62
N ILE A 10 9.67 6.99 -3.40
CA ILE A 10 8.54 7.88 -3.09
C ILE A 10 8.63 9.16 -3.93
N SER A 11 9.82 9.76 -4.01
CA SER A 11 10.06 10.96 -4.82
C SER A 11 9.81 10.73 -6.31
N ASN A 12 10.23 9.58 -6.83
CA ASN A 12 9.99 9.21 -8.24
C ASN A 12 8.51 8.93 -8.51
N VAL A 13 7.82 8.20 -7.64
CA VAL A 13 6.39 7.93 -7.78
C VAL A 13 5.60 9.24 -7.73
N ARG A 14 5.94 10.17 -6.83
CA ARG A 14 5.33 11.51 -6.78
C ARG A 14 5.41 12.25 -8.12
N LYS A 15 6.56 12.21 -8.81
CA LYS A 15 6.72 12.82 -10.14
C LYS A 15 5.82 12.19 -11.22
N VAL A 16 5.42 10.94 -11.05
CA VAL A 16 4.56 10.23 -12.00
C VAL A 16 3.07 10.46 -11.70
N VAL A 17 2.68 10.46 -10.42
CA VAL A 17 1.26 10.51 -10.02
C VAL A 17 0.73 11.92 -9.77
N CYS A 18 1.60 12.91 -9.54
CA CYS A 18 1.21 14.29 -9.26
C CYS A 18 1.32 15.23 -10.47
N VAL A 19 1.22 14.71 -11.69
CA VAL A 19 1.08 15.51 -12.92
C VAL A 19 -0.40 15.78 -13.20
N ASP A 20 -0.71 16.76 -14.06
CA ASP A 20 -2.11 17.15 -14.36
C ASP A 20 -2.95 16.00 -14.95
N GLN A 21 -2.33 15.10 -15.71
CA GLN A 21 -2.98 13.95 -16.34
C GLN A 21 -2.11 12.69 -16.21
N PRO A 22 -2.09 12.05 -15.03
CA PRO A 22 -1.27 10.88 -14.80
C PRO A 22 -1.88 9.66 -15.50
N LYS A 23 -1.04 8.74 -15.98
CA LYS A 23 -1.50 7.40 -16.34
C LYS A 23 -2.04 6.69 -15.09
N PRO A 24 -3.04 5.79 -15.20
CA PRO A 24 -3.50 5.02 -14.05
C PRO A 24 -2.35 4.25 -13.38
N VAL A 25 -2.22 4.37 -12.06
CA VAL A 25 -1.19 3.69 -11.26
C VAL A 25 -1.87 2.79 -10.24
N PHE A 26 -1.41 1.53 -10.18
CA PHE A 26 -1.91 0.53 -9.25
C PHE A 26 -0.77 -0.02 -8.39
N GLY A 27 -0.91 0.06 -7.07
CA GLY A 27 0.11 -0.38 -6.12
C GLY A 27 -0.31 -1.64 -5.37
N ILE A 28 0.57 -2.64 -5.32
CA ILE A 28 0.34 -3.92 -4.64
C ILE A 28 1.35 -4.07 -3.50
N CYS A 29 0.89 -4.46 -2.30
CA CYS A 29 1.72 -4.65 -1.11
C CYS A 29 2.58 -3.40 -0.80
N LEU A 30 3.90 -3.45 -1.00
CA LEU A 30 4.78 -2.29 -0.85
C LEU A 30 4.36 -1.13 -1.77
N GLY A 31 3.87 -1.42 -2.98
CA GLY A 31 3.39 -0.38 -3.89
C GLY A 31 2.21 0.41 -3.32
N HIS A 32 1.28 -0.25 -2.62
CA HIS A 32 0.17 0.42 -1.93
C HIS A 32 0.69 1.37 -0.82
N GLN A 33 1.67 0.92 -0.05
CA GLN A 33 2.29 1.72 1.02
C GLN A 33 3.01 2.95 0.44
N LEU A 34 3.78 2.79 -0.64
CA LEU A 34 4.48 3.89 -1.30
C LEU A 34 3.52 4.94 -1.86
N LEU A 35 2.44 4.50 -2.53
CA LEU A 35 1.41 5.43 -3.04
C LEU A 35 0.74 6.21 -1.90
N SER A 36 0.48 5.55 -0.78
CA SER A 36 -0.11 6.19 0.39
C SER A 36 0.84 7.23 1.01
N LEU A 37 2.13 6.92 1.10
CA LEU A 37 3.15 7.88 1.56
C LEU A 37 3.28 9.09 0.63
N VAL A 38 3.11 8.92 -0.69
CA VAL A 38 3.16 10.03 -1.65
C VAL A 38 2.10 11.09 -1.36
N ILE A 39 0.88 10.67 -1.00
CA ILE A 39 -0.25 11.54 -0.66
C ILE A 39 -0.25 12.01 0.81
N GLY A 40 0.80 11.71 1.58
CA GLY A 40 0.98 12.21 2.94
C GLY A 40 0.39 11.31 4.04
N ALA A 41 -0.10 10.11 3.71
CA ALA A 41 -0.45 9.12 4.74
C ALA A 41 0.79 8.65 5.51
N LYS A 42 0.57 7.95 6.62
CA LYS A 42 1.64 7.38 7.44
C LYS A 42 1.65 5.86 7.33
N THR A 43 2.80 5.27 7.62
CA THR A 43 2.95 3.82 7.75
C THR A 43 3.48 3.47 9.12
N TYR A 44 3.05 2.33 9.65
CA TYR A 44 3.51 1.82 10.93
C TYR A 44 3.84 0.33 10.86
N LYS A 45 4.72 -0.12 11.75
CA LYS A 45 5.09 -1.54 11.87
C LYS A 45 4.01 -2.28 12.66
N MET A 46 3.46 -3.34 12.06
CA MET A 46 2.48 -4.20 12.71
C MET A 46 3.16 -5.10 13.75
N LYS A 47 2.44 -5.44 14.83
CA LYS A 47 2.95 -6.34 15.88
C LYS A 47 3.27 -7.74 15.36
N TYR A 48 2.35 -8.32 14.57
CA TYR A 48 2.48 -9.68 14.02
C TYR A 48 2.62 -9.69 12.50
N GLY A 49 2.11 -8.67 11.80
CA GLY A 49 2.02 -8.63 10.33
C GLY A 49 1.00 -9.62 9.77
N ASN A 50 0.66 -9.46 8.49
CA ASN A 50 -0.22 -10.39 7.77
C ASN A 50 0.63 -11.26 6.85
N ARG A 51 0.70 -12.56 7.16
CA ARG A 51 1.48 -13.55 6.40
C ARG A 51 0.68 -14.83 6.24
N GLY A 52 0.23 -15.13 5.03
CA GLY A 52 -0.52 -16.34 4.73
C GLY A 52 -1.35 -16.23 3.46
N HIS A 53 -1.89 -17.37 3.03
CA HIS A 53 -2.69 -17.50 1.82
C HIS A 53 -4.20 -17.44 2.07
N ASN A 54 -4.61 -17.25 3.33
CA ASN A 54 -5.98 -17.34 3.80
C ASN A 54 -6.48 -16.05 4.48
N GLN A 55 -5.90 -14.89 4.16
CA GLN A 55 -6.23 -13.64 4.83
C GLN A 55 -7.53 -13.05 4.24
N PRO A 56 -8.61 -12.89 5.03
CA PRO A 56 -9.85 -12.31 4.55
C PRO A 56 -9.69 -10.79 4.33
N CYS A 57 -10.26 -10.29 3.23
CA CYS A 57 -10.32 -8.86 2.93
C CYS A 57 -11.74 -8.47 2.48
N ILE A 58 -12.31 -7.47 3.14
CA ILE A 58 -13.66 -6.97 2.85
C ILE A 58 -13.56 -5.85 1.83
N HIS A 59 -14.33 -5.93 0.75
CA HIS A 59 -14.50 -4.82 -0.16
C HIS A 59 -15.51 -3.84 0.44
N ASN A 60 -14.99 -2.83 1.13
CA ASN A 60 -15.78 -1.81 1.83
C ASN A 60 -16.82 -1.15 0.92
N GLY A 61 -18.01 -0.87 1.47
CA GLY A 61 -19.16 -0.38 0.70
C GLY A 61 -19.89 -1.46 -0.13
N THR A 62 -19.42 -2.70 -0.09
CA THR A 62 -20.10 -3.86 -0.68
C THR A 62 -20.29 -4.96 0.38
N ALA A 63 -21.05 -6.01 0.04
CA ALA A 63 -21.22 -7.20 0.89
C ALA A 63 -20.22 -8.33 0.56
N ARG A 64 -19.13 -8.04 -0.17
CA ARG A 64 -18.20 -9.05 -0.68
C ARG A 64 -16.95 -9.18 0.21
N CYS A 65 -16.54 -10.41 0.44
CA CYS A 65 -15.28 -10.77 1.11
C CYS A 65 -14.46 -11.69 0.19
N PHE A 66 -13.14 -11.49 0.18
CA PHE A 66 -12.20 -12.27 -0.63
C PHE A 66 -11.10 -12.85 0.24
N ILE A 67 -10.70 -14.09 -0.07
CA ILE A 67 -9.49 -14.68 0.51
C ILE A 67 -8.28 -14.22 -0.31
N THR A 68 -7.27 -13.71 0.38
CA THR A 68 -6.09 -13.11 -0.25
C THR A 68 -4.79 -13.70 0.29
N SER A 69 -3.78 -13.73 -0.58
CA SER A 69 -2.40 -13.99 -0.16
C SER A 69 -1.74 -12.68 0.26
N GLN A 70 -1.26 -12.62 1.50
CA GLN A 70 -0.60 -11.44 2.06
C GLN A 70 0.74 -11.82 2.67
N ASN A 71 1.70 -10.91 2.56
CA ASN A 71 3.02 -11.05 3.19
C ASN A 71 3.61 -9.66 3.47
N HIS A 72 3.05 -8.93 4.45
CA HIS A 72 3.52 -7.61 4.84
C HIS A 72 3.56 -7.43 6.36
N GLY A 73 4.56 -6.70 6.84
CA GLY A 73 4.75 -6.35 8.25
C GLY A 73 4.48 -4.88 8.58
N PHE A 74 4.08 -4.09 7.59
CA PHE A 74 3.74 -2.68 7.71
C PHE A 74 2.34 -2.44 7.17
N ALA A 75 1.64 -1.45 7.72
CA ALA A 75 0.32 -1.03 7.28
C ALA A 75 0.28 0.49 7.10
N VAL A 76 -0.70 0.96 6.35
CA VAL A 76 -1.03 2.39 6.18
C VAL A 76 -2.03 2.77 7.27
N ASP A 77 -1.84 3.95 7.86
CA ASP A 77 -2.78 4.61 8.79
C ASP A 77 -3.76 5.50 8.02
#